data_AF-A0A0C7R3V1-F1
#
_entry.id   AF-A0A0C7R3V1-F1
#
_cell.length_a   1.000
_cell.length_b   1.000
_cell.length_c   1.000
_cell.angle_alpha   90.00
_cell.angle_beta   90.00
_cell.angle_gamma   90.00
#
_symmetry.space_group_name_H-M   'P 1'
#
loop_
_entity.id
_entity.type
_entity.pdbx_description
1 polymer ?
#
loop_
_entity_poly.entity_id
_entity_poly.type
_entity_poly.pdbx_seq_one_letter_code
_entity_poly.pdbx_strand_id
1 'polypeptide(L)'
;MGKITFLGAGSTIFAKNVLGDWMLTEALRNFEIALYDIDEKRLDESYNMLSIINKTLNKSRANINKYKDRKEALRGAKYIVNAIQVGGYDPCTIIDFEVPKKYGLRQTIGDTLGIGGIFRGLRTIPVMLDFAKDIEEVCPDAWLLNYTNPMSMITLAMIKGTKVKTVGLCHSVQTCASDLLSKLNMSTEGISYKIAGINHMGWLLEITKDGKDLYPEIKKKSKNIRKT
;
A
#
# COMPACT_ATOMS: atom_id res chain seq x y z
N MET A 1 3.37 -13.88 -22.12
CA MET A 1 2.35 -13.21 -21.30
C MET A 1 2.95 -12.99 -19.92
N GLY A 2 2.79 -11.83 -19.29
CA GLY A 2 3.39 -11.58 -17.96
C GLY A 2 2.51 -12.12 -16.83
N LYS A 3 3.11 -12.38 -15.67
CA LYS A 3 2.43 -12.79 -14.44
C LYS A 3 2.58 -11.70 -13.37
N ILE A 4 1.51 -11.48 -12.62
CA ILE A 4 1.53 -10.62 -11.44
C ILE A 4 1.03 -11.38 -10.24
N THR A 5 1.79 -11.32 -9.16
CA THR A 5 1.44 -12.01 -7.91
C THR A 5 0.93 -11.00 -6.90
N PHE A 6 -0.15 -11.34 -6.20
CA PHE A 6 -0.71 -10.54 -5.13
C PHE A 6 -0.59 -11.33 -3.81
N LEU A 7 0.34 -10.89 -2.95
CA LEU A 7 0.56 -11.45 -1.62
C LEU A 7 -0.33 -10.72 -0.61
N GLY A 8 -1.16 -11.49 0.12
CA GLY A 8 -2.19 -10.92 0.98
C GLY A 8 -3.48 -10.62 0.21
N ALA A 9 -3.83 -11.50 -0.74
CA ALA A 9 -4.99 -11.32 -1.61
C ALA A 9 -6.32 -11.31 -0.87
N GLY A 10 -6.38 -11.80 0.39
CA GLY A 10 -7.54 -11.71 1.27
C GLY A 10 -7.89 -10.29 1.70
N SER A 11 -7.06 -9.28 1.37
CA SER A 11 -7.43 -7.87 1.44
C SER A 11 -8.36 -7.49 0.28
N THR A 12 -9.58 -8.05 0.30
CA THR A 12 -10.56 -8.03 -0.80
C THR A 12 -10.71 -6.65 -1.45
N ILE A 13 -10.99 -5.61 -0.67
CA ILE A 13 -11.17 -4.25 -1.21
C ILE A 13 -9.90 -3.72 -1.88
N PHE A 14 -8.74 -3.98 -1.29
CA PHE A 14 -7.47 -3.50 -1.83
C PHE A 14 -7.08 -4.26 -3.11
N ALA A 15 -7.23 -5.59 -3.10
CA ALA A 15 -7.04 -6.43 -4.28
C ALA A 15 -7.97 -6.02 -5.42
N LYS A 16 -9.25 -5.75 -5.12
CA LYS A 16 -10.23 -5.23 -6.08
C LYS A 16 -9.74 -3.98 -6.79
N ASN A 17 -9.31 -2.97 -6.04
CA ASN A 17 -8.97 -1.67 -6.62
C ASN A 17 -7.72 -1.78 -7.48
N VAL A 18 -6.64 -2.37 -6.97
CA VAL A 18 -5.37 -2.48 -7.70
C VAL A 18 -5.50 -3.38 -8.93
N LEU A 19 -6.07 -4.58 -8.77
CA LEU A 19 -6.18 -5.54 -9.87
C LEU A 19 -7.31 -5.17 -10.84
N GLY A 20 -8.34 -4.46 -10.38
CA GLY A 20 -9.37 -3.84 -11.20
C GLY A 20 -8.78 -2.84 -12.19
N ASP A 21 -7.98 -1.90 -11.70
CA ASP A 21 -7.30 -0.91 -12.55
C ASP A 21 -6.37 -1.57 -13.57
N TRP A 22 -5.69 -2.65 -13.19
CA TRP A 22 -4.87 -3.42 -14.13
C TRP A 22 -5.66 -4.12 -15.21
N MET A 23 -6.80 -4.71 -14.86
CA MET A 23 -7.71 -5.32 -15.83
C MET A 23 -8.26 -4.29 -16.84
N LEU A 24 -8.34 -3.01 -16.45
CA LEU A 24 -8.75 -1.92 -17.32
C LEU A 24 -7.60 -1.26 -18.08
N THR A 25 -6.34 -1.55 -17.73
CA THR A 25 -5.15 -0.96 -18.35
C THR A 25 -4.69 -1.81 -19.54
N GLU A 26 -4.65 -1.24 -20.74
CA GLU A 26 -4.34 -1.96 -21.99
C GLU A 26 -3.03 -2.77 -21.95
N ALA A 27 -1.98 -2.22 -21.35
CA ALA A 27 -0.69 -2.89 -21.24
C ALA A 27 -0.68 -4.09 -20.27
N LEU A 28 -1.66 -4.17 -19.36
CA LEU A 28 -1.68 -5.14 -18.24
C LEU A 28 -2.87 -6.11 -18.30
N ARG A 29 -3.93 -5.78 -19.04
CA ARG A 29 -5.22 -6.49 -19.05
C ARG A 29 -5.20 -7.98 -19.42
N ASN A 30 -4.10 -8.46 -20.00
CA ASN A 30 -3.90 -9.86 -20.40
C ASN A 30 -2.94 -10.62 -19.45
N PHE A 31 -2.45 -10.01 -18.37
CA PHE A 31 -1.53 -10.69 -17.46
C PHE A 31 -2.25 -11.82 -16.71
N GLU A 32 -1.48 -12.82 -16.29
CA GLU A 32 -1.93 -13.71 -15.23
C GLU A 32 -1.96 -12.93 -13.90
N ILE A 33 -3.03 -13.11 -13.14
CA ILE A 33 -3.21 -12.60 -11.78
C ILE A 33 -3.15 -13.81 -10.83
N ALA A 34 -2.03 -13.96 -10.15
CA ALA A 34 -1.78 -15.00 -9.15
C ALA A 34 -2.09 -14.49 -7.75
N LEU A 35 -3.16 -14.99 -7.15
CA LEU A 35 -3.62 -14.62 -5.82
C LEU A 35 -3.05 -15.59 -4.78
N TYR A 36 -2.42 -15.06 -3.74
CA TYR A 36 -1.95 -15.83 -2.61
C TYR A 36 -2.40 -15.18 -1.29
N ASP A 37 -3.00 -15.99 -0.43
CA ASP A 37 -3.28 -15.66 0.97
C ASP A 37 -3.22 -16.93 1.81
N ILE A 38 -2.93 -16.78 3.10
CA ILE A 38 -2.95 -17.89 4.07
C ILE A 38 -4.38 -18.21 4.52
N ASP A 39 -5.31 -17.26 4.39
CA ASP A 39 -6.73 -17.43 4.67
C ASP A 39 -7.48 -17.84 3.39
N GLU A 40 -7.80 -19.13 3.27
CA GLU A 40 -8.47 -19.70 2.09
C GLU A 40 -9.85 -19.07 1.84
N LYS A 41 -10.59 -18.73 2.90
CA LYS A 41 -11.92 -18.12 2.77
C LYS A 41 -11.80 -16.73 2.17
N ARG A 42 -10.91 -15.89 2.69
CA ARG A 42 -10.70 -14.53 2.17
C ARG A 42 -10.09 -14.53 0.76
N LEU A 43 -9.25 -15.51 0.47
CA LEU A 43 -8.72 -15.75 -0.87
C LEU A 43 -9.84 -16.05 -1.87
N ASP A 44 -10.79 -16.91 -1.49
CA ASP A 44 -11.95 -17.28 -2.31
C ASP A 44 -12.89 -16.10 -2.57
N GLU A 45 -13.17 -15.30 -1.54
CA GLU A 45 -13.96 -14.07 -1.68
C GLU A 45 -13.32 -13.12 -2.71
N SER A 46 -12.00 -12.95 -2.64
CA SER A 46 -11.25 -12.09 -3.54
C SER A 46 -11.22 -12.62 -4.96
N TYR A 47 -10.99 -13.92 -5.13
CA TYR A 47 -11.04 -14.59 -6.42
C TYR A 47 -12.41 -14.44 -7.11
N ASN A 48 -13.50 -14.67 -6.38
CA ASN A 48 -14.86 -14.60 -6.92
C ASN A 48 -15.19 -13.18 -7.40
N MET A 49 -14.90 -12.19 -6.58
CA MET A 49 -15.12 -10.78 -6.94
C MET A 49 -14.26 -10.35 -8.14
N LEU A 50 -12.97 -10.72 -8.20
CA LEU A 50 -12.11 -10.39 -9.33
C LEU A 50 -12.54 -11.11 -10.61
N SER A 51 -13.03 -12.35 -10.50
CA SER A 51 -13.57 -13.11 -11.63
C SER A 51 -14.81 -12.43 -12.22
N ILE A 52 -15.69 -11.88 -11.36
CA ILE A 52 -16.84 -11.09 -11.80
C ILE A 52 -16.37 -9.84 -12.54
N ILE A 53 -15.42 -9.08 -12.00
CA ILE A 53 -14.86 -7.88 -12.64
C ILE A 53 -14.21 -8.21 -13.98
N ASN A 54 -13.43 -9.28 -14.05
CA ASN A 54 -12.78 -9.71 -15.29
C ASN A 54 -13.80 -10.06 -16.37
N LYS A 55 -14.88 -10.76 -16.00
CA LYS A 55 -15.96 -11.13 -16.92
C LYS A 55 -16.74 -9.90 -17.40
N THR A 56 -17.08 -8.98 -16.51
CA THR A 56 -17.96 -7.83 -16.83
C THR A 56 -17.22 -6.69 -17.51
N LEU A 57 -15.99 -6.40 -17.12
CA LEU A 57 -15.26 -5.21 -17.56
C LEU A 57 -14.07 -5.50 -18.47
N ASN A 58 -13.43 -6.67 -18.33
CA ASN A 58 -12.22 -7.02 -19.11
C ASN A 58 -12.44 -8.14 -20.15
N LYS A 59 -13.69 -8.53 -20.40
CA LYS A 59 -14.04 -9.57 -21.39
C LYS A 59 -13.27 -10.89 -21.16
N SER A 60 -13.04 -11.24 -19.90
CA SER A 60 -12.34 -12.46 -19.46
C SER A 60 -10.92 -12.61 -20.00
N ARG A 61 -10.21 -11.51 -20.29
CA ARG A 61 -8.85 -11.56 -20.83
C ARG A 61 -7.77 -11.89 -19.80
N ALA A 62 -7.99 -11.53 -18.53
CA ALA A 62 -7.03 -11.87 -17.48
C ALA A 62 -7.18 -13.34 -17.06
N ASN A 63 -6.07 -14.03 -16.83
CA ASN A 63 -6.06 -15.38 -16.26
C ASN A 63 -5.90 -15.26 -14.73
N ILE A 64 -6.94 -15.52 -13.96
CA ILE A 64 -6.90 -15.36 -12.50
C ILE A 64 -6.77 -16.74 -11.85
N ASN A 65 -5.75 -16.94 -11.02
CA ASN A 65 -5.49 -18.21 -10.33
C ASN A 65 -5.27 -18.00 -8.83
N LYS A 66 -5.75 -18.93 -8.02
CA LYS A 66 -5.45 -19.02 -6.58
C LYS A 66 -4.29 -19.98 -6.36
N TYR A 67 -3.40 -19.63 -5.45
CA TYR A 67 -2.25 -20.46 -5.09
C TYR A 67 -2.25 -20.72 -3.58
N LYS A 68 -2.04 -21.98 -3.20
CA LYS A 68 -1.80 -22.40 -1.81
C LYS A 68 -0.33 -22.35 -1.42
N ASP A 69 0.54 -22.53 -2.41
CA ASP A 69 1.99 -22.40 -2.26
C ASP A 69 2.44 -21.01 -2.74
N ARG A 70 3.12 -20.28 -1.86
CA ARG A 70 3.59 -18.92 -2.15
C ARG A 70 4.62 -18.89 -3.27
N LYS A 71 5.54 -19.84 -3.28
CA LYS A 71 6.66 -19.90 -4.22
C LYS A 71 6.16 -20.19 -5.62
N GLU A 72 5.15 -21.04 -5.77
CA GLU A 72 4.46 -21.25 -7.04
C GLU A 72 3.67 -20.02 -7.49
N ALA A 73 3.05 -19.28 -6.55
CA ALA A 73 2.41 -18.01 -6.86
C ALA A 73 3.42 -16.99 -7.44
N LEU A 74 4.65 -16.96 -6.89
CA LEU A 74 5.73 -16.05 -7.27
C LEU A 74 6.46 -16.46 -8.55
N ARG A 75 6.49 -17.75 -8.89
CA ARG A 75 7.28 -18.29 -10.01
C ARG A 75 6.96 -17.57 -11.32
N GLY A 76 7.98 -16.96 -11.92
CA GLY A 76 7.87 -16.22 -13.18
C GLY A 76 7.12 -14.88 -13.11
N ALA A 77 6.83 -14.37 -11.90
CA ALA A 77 6.20 -13.05 -11.74
C ALA A 77 7.09 -11.93 -12.29
N LYS A 78 6.47 -10.91 -12.92
CA LYS A 78 7.13 -9.65 -13.29
C LYS A 78 6.93 -8.56 -12.25
N TYR A 79 5.77 -8.57 -11.61
CA TYR A 79 5.39 -7.65 -10.56
C TYR A 79 4.83 -8.46 -9.40
N ILE A 80 5.02 -7.95 -8.19
CA ILE A 80 4.50 -8.54 -6.97
C ILE A 80 3.89 -7.41 -6.15
N VAL A 81 2.59 -7.49 -5.86
CA VAL A 81 1.92 -6.58 -4.92
C VAL A 81 1.94 -7.23 -3.55
N ASN A 82 2.46 -6.52 -2.56
CA ASN A 82 2.44 -6.98 -1.17
C ASN A 82 1.50 -6.13 -0.33
N ALA A 83 0.46 -6.76 0.21
CA ALA A 83 -0.56 -6.12 1.05
C ALA A 83 -0.94 -6.98 2.26
N ILE A 84 0.03 -7.71 2.83
CA ILE A 84 -0.17 -8.56 4.01
C ILE A 84 -0.37 -7.75 5.31
N GLN A 85 -1.00 -8.39 6.29
CA GLN A 85 -1.04 -7.95 7.69
C GLN A 85 -0.63 -9.10 8.60
N VAL A 86 0.65 -9.16 8.97
CA VAL A 86 1.19 -10.24 9.81
C VAL A 86 0.57 -10.18 11.20
N GLY A 87 -0.06 -11.28 11.59
CA GLY A 87 -0.70 -11.45 12.90
C GLY A 87 -2.12 -10.89 13.01
N GLY A 88 -2.68 -10.36 11.91
CA GLY A 88 -4.09 -9.94 11.83
C GLY A 88 -4.50 -8.85 12.81
N TYR A 89 -5.81 -8.70 12.97
CA TYR A 89 -6.40 -7.79 13.96
C TYR A 89 -6.25 -8.35 15.38
N ASP A 90 -6.82 -9.54 15.60
CA ASP A 90 -6.71 -10.29 16.83
C ASP A 90 -5.70 -11.43 16.63
N PRO A 91 -4.60 -11.51 17.42
CA PRO A 91 -4.31 -10.69 18.60
C PRO A 91 -3.44 -9.46 18.32
N CYS A 92 -2.78 -9.37 17.17
CA CYS A 92 -1.62 -8.49 17.05
C CYS A 92 -1.96 -7.00 17.04
N THR A 93 -2.98 -6.58 16.28
CA THR A 93 -3.39 -5.17 16.29
C THR A 93 -3.90 -4.77 17.69
N ILE A 94 -4.63 -5.67 18.38
CA ILE A 94 -5.05 -5.43 19.76
C ILE A 94 -3.83 -5.23 20.68
N ILE A 95 -2.82 -6.10 20.58
CA ILE A 95 -1.58 -6.00 21.36
C ILE A 95 -0.85 -4.68 21.07
N ASP A 96 -0.78 -4.28 19.79
CA ASP A 96 -0.12 -3.06 19.33
C ASP A 96 -0.71 -1.78 20.00
N PHE A 97 -1.96 -1.85 20.46
CA PHE A 97 -2.63 -0.78 21.23
C PHE A 97 -2.63 -1.01 22.75
N GLU A 98 -3.00 -2.21 23.21
CA GLU A 98 -3.21 -2.47 24.64
C GLU A 98 -1.92 -2.50 25.44
N VAL A 99 -0.80 -2.96 24.86
CA VAL A 99 0.49 -2.92 25.56
C VAL A 99 0.94 -1.48 25.81
N PRO A 100 1.05 -0.58 24.81
CA PRO A 100 1.43 0.81 25.07
C PRO A 100 0.48 1.55 26.01
N LYS A 101 -0.83 1.27 25.92
CA LYS A 101 -1.86 1.86 26.78
C LYS A 101 -1.66 1.53 28.26
N LYS A 102 -1.20 0.32 28.59
CA LYS A 102 -0.86 -0.07 29.98
C LYS A 102 0.26 0.80 30.58
N TYR A 103 1.12 1.37 29.73
CA TYR A 103 2.21 2.27 30.13
C TYR A 103 1.88 3.76 29.91
N GLY A 104 0.60 4.10 29.76
CA GLY A 104 0.15 5.49 29.62
C GLY A 104 0.22 6.06 28.21
N LEU A 105 0.65 5.29 27.20
CA LEU A 105 0.70 5.73 25.81
C LEU A 105 -0.56 5.29 25.05
N ARG A 106 -1.48 6.22 24.82
CA ARG A 106 -2.64 6.00 23.92
C ARG A 106 -2.27 6.39 22.49
N GLN A 107 -2.46 5.45 21.56
CA GLN A 107 -2.22 5.66 20.13
C GLN A 107 -3.56 5.74 19.39
N THR A 108 -3.61 6.47 18.28
CA THR A 108 -4.81 6.56 17.43
C THR A 108 -4.88 5.44 16.40
N ILE A 109 -3.74 5.11 15.78
CA ILE A 109 -3.66 4.10 14.70
C ILE A 109 -2.62 3.01 15.01
N GLY A 110 -1.42 3.40 15.49
CA GLY A 110 -0.40 2.44 15.94
C GLY A 110 0.07 1.43 14.89
N ASP A 111 -0.26 1.59 13.61
CA ASP A 111 0.02 0.61 12.55
C ASP A 111 1.36 0.83 11.83
N THR A 112 1.90 2.05 11.92
CA THR A 112 3.02 2.50 11.08
C THR A 112 4.11 3.24 11.86
N LEU A 113 3.72 4.07 12.83
CA LEU A 113 4.57 4.91 13.64
C LEU A 113 4.32 4.61 15.13
N GLY A 114 5.23 5.08 15.99
CA GLY A 114 5.14 4.84 17.43
C GLY A 114 5.43 3.40 17.81
N ILE A 115 5.13 3.05 19.07
CA ILE A 115 5.45 1.73 19.64
C ILE A 115 4.69 0.61 18.93
N GLY A 116 3.41 0.82 18.60
CA GLY A 116 2.63 -0.17 17.83
C GLY A 116 3.24 -0.41 16.44
N GLY A 117 3.66 0.65 15.76
CA GLY A 117 4.35 0.56 14.48
C GLY A 117 5.65 -0.22 14.56
N ILE A 118 6.42 -0.03 15.64
CA ILE A 118 7.66 -0.79 15.90
C ILE A 118 7.35 -2.28 16.13
N PHE A 119 6.35 -2.62 16.96
CA PHE A 119 5.96 -4.02 17.19
C PHE A 119 5.57 -4.70 15.88
N ARG A 120 4.75 -4.03 15.07
CA ARG A 120 4.37 -4.53 13.75
C ARG A 120 5.57 -4.68 12.83
N GLY A 121 6.49 -3.72 12.82
CA GLY A 121 7.74 -3.79 12.07
C GLY A 121 8.56 -5.03 12.43
N LEU A 122 8.79 -5.25 13.72
CA LEU A 122 9.55 -6.40 14.23
C LEU A 122 8.91 -7.74 13.85
N ARG A 123 7.58 -7.85 13.86
CA ARG A 123 6.87 -9.06 13.39
C ARG A 123 6.91 -9.24 11.87
N THR A 124 6.89 -8.15 11.11
CA THR A 124 6.68 -8.19 9.65
C THR A 124 7.99 -8.33 8.88
N ILE A 125 9.09 -7.74 9.36
CA ILE A 125 10.39 -7.78 8.68
C ILE A 125 10.86 -9.23 8.39
N PRO A 126 10.79 -10.19 9.33
CA PRO A 126 11.18 -11.57 9.04
C PRO A 126 10.38 -12.19 7.89
N VAL A 127 9.06 -11.95 7.84
CA VAL A 127 8.19 -12.43 6.75
C VAL A 127 8.59 -11.82 5.41
N MET A 128 8.93 -10.52 5.40
CA MET A 128 9.42 -9.85 4.19
C MET A 128 10.75 -10.43 3.70
N LEU A 129 11.67 -10.77 4.61
CA LEU A 129 12.93 -11.42 4.26
C LEU A 129 12.72 -12.85 3.76
N ASP A 130 11.72 -13.58 4.27
CA ASP A 130 11.35 -14.89 3.73
C ASP A 130 10.74 -14.78 2.33
N PHE A 131 9.92 -13.75 2.06
CA PHE A 131 9.48 -13.45 0.69
C PHE A 131 10.68 -13.14 -0.21
N ALA A 132 11.68 -12.42 0.30
CA ALA A 132 12.87 -12.09 -0.48
C ALA A 132 13.61 -13.34 -0.97
N LYS A 133 13.78 -14.35 -0.11
CA LYS A 133 14.40 -15.63 -0.49
C LYS A 133 13.65 -16.29 -1.64
N ASP A 134 12.32 -16.37 -1.55
CA ASP A 134 11.49 -16.97 -2.60
C ASP A 134 11.61 -16.16 -3.90
N ILE A 135 11.51 -14.83 -3.83
CA ILE A 135 11.59 -13.93 -4.99
C ILE A 135 12.95 -14.07 -5.70
N GLU A 136 14.05 -14.03 -4.95
CA GLU A 136 15.40 -14.17 -5.48
C GLU A 136 15.62 -15.51 -6.18
N GLU A 137 14.91 -16.56 -5.75
CA GLU A 137 15.02 -17.89 -6.36
C GLU A 137 14.15 -18.03 -7.63
N VAL A 138 12.89 -17.60 -7.60
CA VAL A 138 11.91 -17.96 -8.65
C VAL A 138 11.50 -16.82 -9.57
N CYS A 139 11.81 -15.57 -9.21
CA CYS A 139 11.53 -14.40 -10.02
C CYS A 139 12.45 -13.20 -9.66
N PRO A 140 13.79 -13.34 -9.74
CA PRO A 140 14.75 -12.34 -9.24
C PRO A 140 14.65 -10.97 -9.93
N ASP A 141 14.06 -10.93 -11.13
CA ASP A 141 13.85 -9.69 -11.88
C ASP A 141 12.57 -8.93 -11.54
N ALA A 142 11.69 -9.53 -10.72
CA ALA A 142 10.40 -8.96 -10.37
C ALA A 142 10.52 -7.68 -9.53
N TRP A 143 9.59 -6.77 -9.73
CA TRP A 143 9.41 -5.62 -8.85
C TRP A 143 8.42 -5.93 -7.73
N LEU A 144 8.86 -5.80 -6.48
CA LEU A 144 8.02 -5.85 -5.28
C LEU A 144 7.45 -4.46 -4.96
N LEU A 145 6.17 -4.29 -5.27
CA LEU A 145 5.35 -3.12 -4.99
C LEU A 145 4.74 -3.27 -3.58
N ASN A 146 5.37 -2.65 -2.58
CA ASN A 146 5.00 -2.82 -1.19
C ASN A 146 3.95 -1.80 -0.73
N TYR A 147 2.78 -2.30 -0.33
CA TYR A 147 1.70 -1.54 0.32
C TYR A 147 1.56 -1.87 1.81
N THR A 148 2.29 -2.88 2.31
CA THR A 148 2.23 -3.26 3.72
C THR A 148 2.90 -2.23 4.63
N ASN A 149 2.24 -1.93 5.75
CA ASN A 149 2.79 -1.15 6.85
C ASN A 149 3.53 -2.02 7.88
N PRO A 150 4.53 -1.48 8.61
CA PRO A 150 5.05 -0.11 8.54
C PRO A 150 5.98 0.10 7.33
N MET A 151 5.51 0.84 6.32
CA MET A 151 6.11 0.81 4.98
C MET A 151 7.54 1.33 4.99
N SER A 152 7.82 2.43 5.73
CA SER A 152 9.18 2.96 5.89
C SER A 152 10.14 1.89 6.42
N MET A 153 9.80 1.20 7.51
CA MET A 153 10.70 0.25 8.16
C MET A 153 10.91 -1.00 7.30
N ILE A 154 9.83 -1.58 6.77
CA ILE A 154 9.93 -2.86 6.05
C ILE A 154 10.52 -2.67 4.65
N THR A 155 10.25 -1.55 3.97
CA THR A 155 10.87 -1.25 2.67
C THR A 155 12.36 -0.96 2.86
N LEU A 156 12.75 -0.26 3.94
CA LEU A 156 14.16 -0.07 4.27
C LEU A 156 14.87 -1.40 4.55
N ALA A 157 14.24 -2.31 5.30
CA ALA A 157 14.78 -3.64 5.56
C ALA A 157 15.01 -4.43 4.26
N MET A 158 14.06 -4.38 3.31
CA MET A 158 14.20 -5.01 2.00
C MET A 158 15.33 -4.40 1.17
N ILE A 159 15.42 -3.06 1.10
CA ILE A 159 16.45 -2.34 0.35
C ILE A 159 17.86 -2.63 0.91
N LYS A 160 18.00 -2.74 2.23
CA LYS A 160 19.31 -2.94 2.89
C LYS A 160 19.70 -4.41 3.03
N GLY A 161 18.73 -5.30 3.16
CA GLY A 161 18.96 -6.71 3.52
C GLY A 161 18.84 -7.71 2.37
N THR A 162 18.46 -7.28 1.16
CA THR A 162 18.13 -8.20 0.04
C THR A 162 18.54 -7.60 -1.30
N LYS A 163 18.48 -8.40 -2.38
CA LYS A 163 18.68 -7.97 -3.77
C LYS A 163 17.37 -7.69 -4.51
N VAL A 164 16.22 -7.85 -3.84
CA VAL A 164 14.90 -7.65 -4.45
C VAL A 164 14.70 -6.21 -4.86
N LYS A 165 14.26 -5.99 -6.10
CA LYS A 165 13.83 -4.67 -6.60
C LYS A 165 12.53 -4.30 -5.90
N THR A 166 12.55 -3.32 -4.99
CA THR A 166 11.36 -2.95 -4.22
C THR A 166 11.12 -1.45 -4.16
N VAL A 167 9.83 -1.08 -4.10
CA VAL A 167 9.37 0.29 -3.87
C VAL A 167 8.15 0.26 -2.94
N GLY A 168 8.09 1.19 -1.98
CA GLY A 168 6.93 1.40 -1.12
C GLY A 168 5.95 2.39 -1.76
N LEU A 169 4.66 2.07 -1.78
CA LEU A 169 3.63 2.88 -2.42
C LEU A 169 2.52 3.23 -1.42
N CYS A 170 2.36 4.52 -1.12
CA CYS A 170 1.31 5.06 -0.25
C CYS A 170 0.48 6.12 -0.97
N HIS A 171 -0.76 6.31 -0.53
CA HIS A 171 -1.74 7.21 -1.14
C HIS A 171 -1.89 8.57 -0.42
N SER A 172 -1.18 8.79 0.69
CA SER A 172 -1.39 9.98 1.54
C SER A 172 -0.97 11.30 0.89
N VAL A 173 -0.01 11.27 -0.03
CA VAL A 173 0.55 12.50 -0.62
C VAL A 173 -0.31 13.03 -1.77
N GLN A 174 -1.05 12.14 -2.45
CA GLN A 174 -1.84 12.43 -3.64
C GLN A 174 -3.02 13.38 -3.34
N THR A 175 -3.60 13.30 -2.14
CA THR A 175 -4.75 14.14 -1.74
C THR A 175 -4.37 15.31 -0.84
N CYS A 176 -3.12 15.37 -0.36
CA CYS A 176 -2.70 16.33 0.66
C CYS A 176 -2.97 17.79 0.28
N ALA A 177 -2.54 18.21 -0.91
CA ALA A 177 -2.70 19.59 -1.38
C ALA A 177 -4.17 19.93 -1.68
N SER A 178 -4.90 19.02 -2.36
CA SER A 178 -6.31 19.24 -2.68
C SER A 178 -7.16 19.35 -1.43
N ASP A 179 -7.00 18.43 -0.47
CA ASP A 179 -7.80 18.40 0.76
C ASP A 179 -7.55 19.65 1.61
N LEU A 180 -6.29 20.13 1.67
CA LEU A 180 -5.93 21.36 2.36
C LEU A 180 -6.63 22.58 1.74
N LEU A 181 -6.53 22.73 0.41
CA LEU A 181 -7.11 23.87 -0.30
C LEU A 181 -8.64 23.85 -0.26
N SER A 182 -9.27 22.69 -0.45
CA SER A 182 -10.72 22.55 -0.36
C SER A 182 -11.25 22.95 1.02
N LYS A 183 -10.59 22.54 2.11
CA LYS A 183 -10.94 22.96 3.48
C LYS A 183 -10.82 24.47 3.71
N LEU A 184 -10.02 25.16 2.90
CA LEU A 184 -9.82 26.62 2.95
C LEU A 184 -10.66 27.36 1.91
N ASN A 185 -11.57 26.67 1.20
CA ASN A 185 -12.33 27.22 0.09
C ASN A 185 -11.41 27.90 -0.93
N MET A 186 -10.35 27.20 -1.33
CA MET A 186 -9.39 27.61 -2.36
C MET A 186 -9.48 26.65 -3.55
N SER A 187 -9.24 27.17 -4.76
CA SER A 187 -9.25 26.37 -5.99
C SER A 187 -8.10 25.36 -5.98
N THR A 188 -8.41 24.11 -6.35
CA THR A 188 -7.44 23.01 -6.51
C THR A 188 -6.94 22.87 -7.96
N GLU A 189 -7.52 23.61 -8.90
CA GLU A 189 -7.17 23.54 -10.31
C GLU A 189 -5.86 24.29 -10.59
N GLY A 190 -5.00 23.68 -11.42
CA GLY A 190 -3.75 24.30 -11.88
C GLY A 190 -2.69 24.48 -10.79
N ILE A 191 -2.79 23.74 -9.67
CA ILE A 191 -1.79 23.81 -8.60
C ILE A 191 -0.58 22.93 -8.94
N SER A 192 0.62 23.41 -8.58
CA SER A 192 1.85 22.62 -8.57
C SER A 192 2.40 22.58 -7.16
N TYR A 193 2.76 21.40 -6.68
CA TYR A 193 3.21 21.22 -5.30
C TYR A 193 4.31 20.17 -5.19
N LYS A 194 5.08 20.28 -4.11
CA LYS A 194 6.17 19.36 -3.78
C LYS A 194 6.01 18.89 -2.35
N ILE A 195 5.96 17.57 -2.18
CA ILE A 195 5.93 16.92 -0.86
C ILE A 195 7.17 16.04 -0.73
N ALA A 196 7.83 16.10 0.42
CA ALA A 196 8.97 15.23 0.72
C ALA A 196 8.96 14.79 2.19
N GLY A 197 9.63 13.67 2.48
CA GLY A 197 9.76 13.09 3.80
C GLY A 197 9.87 11.57 3.72
N ILE A 198 9.54 10.89 4.81
CA ILE A 198 9.40 9.42 4.86
C ILE A 198 7.92 9.05 4.88
N ASN A 199 7.59 7.78 4.62
CA ASN A 199 6.19 7.35 4.65
C ASN A 199 5.55 7.69 6.01
N HIS A 200 4.37 8.32 5.96
CA HIS A 200 3.59 8.86 7.09
C HIS A 200 4.27 9.95 7.93
N MET A 201 5.39 10.51 7.46
CA MET A 201 6.04 11.68 8.05
C MET A 201 6.63 12.54 6.92
N GLY A 202 5.73 13.27 6.26
CA GLY A 202 6.02 14.12 5.11
C GLY A 202 5.51 15.55 5.28
N TRP A 203 6.08 16.45 4.50
CA TRP A 203 5.79 17.88 4.52
C TRP A 203 5.49 18.39 3.13
N LEU A 204 4.44 19.18 3.00
CA LEU A 204 4.20 20.02 1.84
C LEU A 204 5.27 21.12 1.84
N LEU A 205 6.26 21.03 0.97
CA LEU A 205 7.38 21.97 0.94
C LEU A 205 7.05 23.20 0.09
N GLU A 206 6.40 22.98 -1.04
CA GLU A 206 6.08 24.00 -2.03
C GLU A 206 4.63 23.79 -2.48
N ILE A 207 3.88 24.88 -2.65
CA ILE A 207 2.55 24.87 -3.25
C ILE A 207 2.31 26.19 -3.98
N THR A 208 2.10 26.09 -5.29
CA THR A 208 2.04 27.24 -6.19
C THR A 208 0.87 27.12 -7.16
N LYS A 209 0.41 28.27 -7.67
CA LYS A 209 -0.52 28.35 -8.80
C LYS A 209 -0.05 29.48 -9.71
N ASP A 210 0.12 29.18 -11.00
CA ASP A 210 0.61 30.15 -12.00
C ASP A 210 1.91 30.85 -11.56
N GLY A 211 2.83 30.09 -10.94
CA GLY A 211 4.11 30.58 -10.41
C GLY A 211 4.02 31.38 -9.10
N LYS A 212 2.82 31.57 -8.52
CA LYS A 212 2.63 32.29 -7.24
C LYS A 212 2.56 31.32 -6.07
N ASP A 213 3.31 31.61 -5.01
CA ASP A 213 3.26 30.85 -3.75
C ASP A 213 1.91 31.02 -3.04
N LEU A 214 1.26 29.91 -2.72
CA LEU A 214 -0.03 29.87 -2.04
C LEU A 214 0.09 29.87 -0.52
N TYR A 215 1.28 29.63 0.05
CA TYR A 215 1.44 29.57 1.50
C TYR A 215 0.98 30.82 2.27
N PRO A 216 1.24 32.06 1.82
CA PRO A 216 0.75 33.26 2.49
C PRO A 216 -0.78 33.28 2.62
N GLU A 217 -1.50 32.91 1.56
CA GLU A 217 -2.96 32.86 1.56
C GLU A 217 -3.48 31.70 2.43
N ILE A 218 -2.88 30.52 2.30
CA ILE A 218 -3.18 29.35 3.13
C ILE A 218 -3.08 29.73 4.61
N LYS A 219 -1.95 30.30 5.04
CA LYS A 219 -1.72 30.72 6.43
C LYS A 219 -2.74 31.77 6.88
N LYS A 220 -3.10 32.73 6.03
CA LYS A 220 -4.12 33.75 6.32
C LYS A 220 -5.49 33.09 6.57
N LYS A 221 -5.93 32.20 5.67
CA LYS A 221 -7.23 31.51 5.78
C LYS A 221 -7.28 30.53 6.95
N SER A 222 -6.20 29.78 7.21
CA SER A 222 -6.15 28.82 8.32
C SER A 222 -6.30 29.48 9.70
N LYS A 223 -5.83 30.74 9.86
CA LYS A 223 -6.03 31.49 11.11
C LYS A 223 -7.50 31.82 11.39
N ASN A 224 -8.33 31.93 10.35
CA ASN A 224 -9.75 32.24 10.50
C ASN A 224 -10.56 31.00 10.89
N ILE A 225 -10.12 29.80 10.50
CA ILE A 225 -10.76 28.53 10.90
C ILE A 225 -10.58 28.25 12.40
N ARG A 226 -9.44 28.63 13.00
CA ARG A 226 -9.20 28.40 14.43
C ARG A 226 -10.04 29.28 15.37
N LYS A 227 -10.79 30.24 14.85
CA LYS A 227 -11.61 31.19 15.63
C LYS A 227 -13.08 30.78 15.75
N THR A 228 -13.47 29.69 15.10
CA THR A 228 -14.78 29.03 15.19
C THR A 228 -14.63 27.68 15.84
#